data_AF-A0A9D6SRS8-F1
#
_entry.id   AF-A0A9D6SRS8-F1
#
_cell.length_a   1.000
_cell.length_b   1.000
_cell.length_c   1.000
_cell.angle_alpha   90.00
_cell.angle_beta   90.00
_cell.angle_gamma   90.00
#
_symmetry.space_group_name_H-M   'P 1'
#
loop_
_entity.id
_entity.type
_entity.pdbx_description
1 polymer ?
#
loop_
_entity_poly.entity_id
_entity_poly.type
_entity_poly.pdbx_seq_one_letter_code
_entity_poly.pdbx_strand_id
1 'polypeptide(L)'
;MDRKAYLEQFSEDRIKESRACDLASRIRVEIDAEMDAVYPQLYAGKVTIVTKAGKRHTKRVAYSKGMPENPRGGAELEDKFHIAGRLGHRPALSTASARIARDRL
;
A
#
# COMPACT_ATOMS: atom_id res chain seq x y z
N MET A 1 -1.99 7.74 9.40
CA MET A 1 -3.35 8.23 9.68
C MET A 1 -4.29 7.09 9.95
N ASP A 2 -4.49 6.18 9.01
CA ASP A 2 -5.52 5.13 9.18
C ASP A 2 -5.01 3.87 9.88
N ARG A 3 -3.68 3.72 10.02
CA ARG A 3 -2.99 2.50 10.49
C ARG A 3 -3.30 1.25 9.64
N LYS A 4 -3.84 1.44 8.43
CA LYS A 4 -4.15 0.41 7.43
C LYS A 4 -3.82 0.92 6.03
N ALA A 5 -3.65 -0.02 5.10
CA ALA A 5 -3.39 0.23 3.68
C ALA A 5 -4.02 -0.90 2.85
N TYR A 6 -5.34 -1.00 2.89
CA TYR A 6 -6.17 -1.91 2.08
C TYR A 6 -6.81 -1.16 0.91
N LEU A 7 -7.56 -1.86 0.05
CA LEU A 7 -8.06 -1.31 -1.23
C LEU A 7 -8.88 -0.03 -1.03
N GLU A 8 -9.61 0.13 0.07
CA GLU A 8 -10.37 1.36 0.33
C GLU A 8 -9.48 2.58 0.50
N GLN A 9 -8.24 2.44 1.00
CA GLN A 9 -7.30 3.57 1.13
C GLN A 9 -6.75 4.05 -0.22
N PHE A 10 -6.95 3.26 -1.28
CA PHE A 10 -6.50 3.57 -2.63
C PHE A 10 -7.64 3.99 -3.56
N SER A 11 -8.84 4.29 -3.02
CA SER A 11 -9.88 4.93 -3.83
C SER A 11 -9.46 6.35 -4.24
N GLU A 12 -10.02 6.86 -5.33
CA GLU A 12 -9.67 8.20 -5.83
C GLU A 12 -9.87 9.30 -4.78
N ASP A 13 -11.00 9.27 -4.07
CA ASP A 13 -11.32 10.26 -3.04
C ASP A 13 -10.32 10.20 -1.88
N ARG A 14 -9.86 9.01 -1.51
CA ARG A 14 -8.90 8.82 -0.41
C ARG A 14 -7.50 9.28 -0.79
N ILE A 15 -7.07 9.04 -2.04
CA ILE A 15 -5.77 9.49 -2.52
C ILE A 15 -5.72 11.02 -2.67
N LYS A 16 -6.84 11.66 -3.03
CA LYS A 16 -6.97 13.11 -3.18
C LYS A 16 -7.27 13.85 -1.87
N GLU A 17 -7.44 13.15 -0.75
CA GLU A 17 -7.74 13.76 0.54
C GLU A 17 -6.62 14.71 0.97
N SER A 18 -6.96 15.97 1.27
CA SER A 18 -5.99 17.03 1.60
C SER A 18 -5.01 16.63 2.71
N ARG A 19 -5.49 15.89 3.71
CA ARG A 19 -4.71 15.40 4.83
C ARG A 19 -3.66 14.37 4.43
N ALA A 20 -3.95 13.54 3.42
CA ALA A 20 -2.99 12.58 2.88
C ALA A 20 -1.94 13.29 2.00
N CYS A 21 -2.38 14.21 1.13
CA CYS A 21 -1.49 15.01 0.29
C CYS A 21 -0.53 15.90 1.11
N ASP A 22 -1.02 16.54 2.17
CA ASP A 22 -0.21 17.34 3.09
C ASP A 22 0.84 16.50 3.85
N LEU A 23 0.51 15.25 4.19
CA LEU A 23 1.50 14.35 4.76
C LEU A 23 2.55 13.96 3.72
N ALA A 24 2.11 13.60 2.52
CA ALA A 24 2.99 13.18 1.42
C ALA A 24 3.97 14.28 1.00
N SER A 25 3.53 15.54 0.95
CA SER A 25 4.38 16.69 0.60
C SER A 25 5.55 16.93 1.56
N ARG A 26 5.50 16.35 2.76
CA ARG A 26 6.54 16.45 3.79
C ARG A 26 7.48 15.25 3.83
N ILE A 27 7.24 14.23 3.00
CA ILE A 27 8.06 13.02 2.93
C ILE A 27 9.26 13.27 2.02
N ARG A 28 10.46 12.90 2.48
CA ARG A 28 11.66 12.78 1.66
C ARG A 28 12.04 11.32 1.58
N VAL A 29 12.37 10.85 0.38
CA VAL A 29 12.84 9.49 0.12
C VAL A 29 14.32 9.56 -0.23
N GLU A 30 15.11 8.75 0.45
CA GLU A 30 16.56 8.72 0.32
C GLU A 30 17.00 7.27 0.14
N ILE A 31 18.05 7.05 -0.64
CA ILE A 31 18.69 5.73 -0.75
C ILE A 31 19.65 5.58 0.43
N ASP A 32 19.48 4.50 1.19
CA ASP A 32 20.33 4.17 2.31
C ASP A 32 21.31 3.08 1.90
N ALA A 33 22.62 3.39 1.94
CA ALA A 33 23.67 2.50 1.43
C ALA A 33 23.68 1.13 2.13
N GLU A 34 23.34 1.05 3.42
CA GLU A 34 23.29 -0.23 4.13
C GLU A 34 22.09 -1.09 3.70
N MET A 35 21.00 -0.46 3.27
CA MET A 35 19.79 -1.15 2.78
C MET A 35 19.96 -1.59 1.33
N ASP A 36 20.57 -0.73 0.51
CA ASP A 36 20.87 -1.03 -0.89
C ASP A 36 21.85 -2.21 -1.00
N ALA A 37 22.87 -2.26 -0.14
CA ALA A 37 23.86 -3.34 -0.14
C ALA A 37 23.31 -4.73 0.18
N VAL A 38 22.15 -4.82 0.86
CA VAL A 38 21.50 -6.11 1.21
C VAL A 38 20.32 -6.46 0.31
N TYR A 39 20.01 -5.61 -0.66
CA TYR A 39 18.99 -5.87 -1.66
C TYR A 39 19.54 -6.83 -2.73
N PRO A 40 18.77 -7.82 -3.23
CA PRO A 40 17.36 -8.11 -2.95
C PRO A 40 17.12 -9.11 -1.81
N GLN A 41 18.15 -9.54 -1.07
CA GLN A 41 18.00 -10.55 -0.01
C GLN A 41 17.12 -10.04 1.13
N LEU A 42 17.21 -8.74 1.44
CA LEU A 42 16.35 -8.07 2.42
C LEU A 42 15.72 -6.81 1.82
N TYR A 43 14.40 -6.72 1.98
CA TYR A 43 13.62 -5.52 1.66
C TYR A 43 13.54 -4.61 2.89
N ALA A 44 14.71 -4.23 3.40
CA ALA A 44 14.82 -3.44 4.63
C ALA A 44 14.37 -1.98 4.39
N GLY A 45 13.81 -1.35 5.42
CA GLY A 45 13.35 0.05 5.37
C GLY A 45 13.59 0.79 6.68
N LYS A 46 13.94 2.08 6.59
CA LYS A 46 14.18 2.97 7.74
C LYS A 46 13.31 4.20 7.59
N VAL A 47 12.56 4.53 8.64
CA VAL A 47 11.71 5.74 8.68
C VAL A 47 12.17 6.61 9.83
N THR A 48 12.34 7.90 9.57
CA THR A 48 12.56 8.93 10.58
C THR A 48 11.40 9.92 10.55
N ILE A 49 10.73 10.10 11.69
CA ILE A 49 9.68 11.09 11.88
C ILE A 49 10.25 12.22 12.72
N VAL A 50 10.12 13.45 12.24
CA VAL A 50 10.42 14.66 12.99
C VAL A 50 9.09 15.34 13.34
N THR A 51 8.82 15.50 14.64
CA THR A 51 7.60 16.15 15.12
C THR A 51 7.72 17.67 15.01
N LYS A 52 6.59 18.38 15.11
CA LYS A 52 6.57 19.86 15.12
C LYS A 52 7.38 20.47 16.27
N ALA A 53 7.54 19.74 17.37
CA ALA A 53 8.38 20.13 18.51
C ALA A 53 9.88 19.80 18.30
N GLY A 54 10.28 19.38 17.09
CA GLY A 54 11.67 19.03 16.75
C GLY A 54 12.11 17.62 17.20
N LYS A 55 11.26 16.87 17.91
CA LYS A 55 11.62 15.52 18.38
C LYS A 55 11.74 14.55 17.22
N ARG A 56 12.82 13.76 17.21
CA ARG A 56 13.10 12.76 16.17
C ARG A 56 12.83 11.35 16.67
N HIS A 57 12.14 10.56 15.86
CA HIS A 57 11.87 9.14 16.10
C HIS A 57 12.30 8.34 14.88
N THR A 58 13.19 7.37 15.05
CA THR A 58 13.68 6.53 13.94
C THR A 58 13.34 5.07 14.20
N LYS A 59 12.90 4.35 13.16
CA LYS A 59 12.67 2.91 13.20
C LYS A 59 13.21 2.25 11.94
N ARG A 60 14.02 1.20 12.11
CA ARG A 60 14.44 0.28 11.06
C ARG A 60 13.59 -0.99 11.13
N VAL A 61 13.25 -1.54 9.96
CA VAL A 61 12.60 -2.83 9.79
C VAL A 61 13.40 -3.61 8.76
N ALA A 62 13.92 -4.78 9.12
CA ALA A 62 14.66 -5.64 8.19
C ALA A 62 13.73 -6.51 7.35
N TYR A 63 12.71 -7.10 7.99
CA TYR A 63 11.77 -8.02 7.36
C TYR A 63 10.37 -7.41 7.29
N SER A 64 9.80 -7.37 6.08
CA SER A 64 8.45 -6.86 5.87
C SER A 64 7.39 -7.74 6.54
N LYS A 65 6.33 -7.13 7.05
CA LYS A 65 5.24 -7.83 7.75
C LYS A 65 4.52 -8.79 6.79
N GLY A 66 4.64 -10.08 7.06
CA GLY A 66 4.17 -11.18 6.20
C GLY A 66 5.29 -12.10 5.72
N MET A 67 6.56 -11.72 5.87
CA MET A 67 7.70 -12.62 5.66
C MET A 67 7.78 -13.67 6.77
N PRO A 68 8.43 -14.83 6.53
CA PRO A 68 8.60 -15.88 7.55
C PRO A 68 9.18 -15.35 8.88
N GLU A 69 10.10 -14.39 8.81
CA GLU A 69 10.78 -13.78 9.96
C GLU A 69 9.94 -12.68 10.63
N ASN A 70 8.90 -12.18 9.97
CA ASN A 70 7.97 -11.19 10.52
C ASN A 70 6.53 -11.58 10.18
N PRO A 71 6.04 -12.73 10.71
CA PRO A 71 4.74 -13.26 10.36
C PRO A 71 3.62 -12.33 10.84
N ARG A 72 2.47 -12.39 10.16
CA ARG A 72 1.24 -11.79 10.68
C ARG A 72 0.62 -12.70 11.73
N GLY A 73 -0.04 -12.10 12.72
CA GLY A 73 -0.83 -12.88 13.68
C GLY A 73 -2.04 -13.54 12.99
N GLY A 74 -2.58 -14.61 13.58
CA GLY A 74 -3.74 -15.32 13.03
C GLY A 74 -4.95 -14.41 12.80
N ALA A 75 -5.32 -13.61 13.81
CA ALA A 75 -6.41 -12.64 13.71
C ALA A 75 -6.17 -11.58 12.60
N GLU A 76 -4.93 -11.09 12.45
CA GLU A 76 -4.59 -10.14 11.39
C GLU A 76 -4.74 -10.75 9.99
N LEU A 77 -4.50 -12.07 9.86
CA LEU A 77 -4.65 -12.79 8.61
C LEU A 77 -6.13 -13.01 8.27
N GLU A 78 -6.94 -13.37 9.26
CA GLU A 78 -8.40 -13.49 9.12
C GLU A 78 -9.03 -12.14 8.73
N ASP A 79 -8.68 -11.06 9.41
CA ASP A 79 -9.12 -9.71 9.07
C ASP A 79 -8.77 -9.34 7.62
N LYS A 80 -7.52 -9.60 7.21
CA LYS A 80 -7.07 -9.38 5.83
C LYS A 80 -7.91 -10.19 4.84
N PHE A 81 -8.21 -11.46 5.15
CA PHE A 81 -9.00 -12.34 4.29
C PHE A 81 -10.41 -11.77 4.08
N HIS A 82 -11.09 -11.36 5.14
CA HIS A 82 -12.41 -10.76 5.05
C HIS A 82 -12.42 -9.44 4.28
N ILE A 83 -11.44 -8.56 4.52
CA ILE A 83 -11.32 -7.28 3.80
C ILE A 83 -11.10 -7.52 2.30
N ALA A 84 -10.22 -8.46 1.94
CA ALA A 84 -9.97 -8.80 0.54
C ALA A 84 -11.21 -9.42 -0.14
N GLY A 85 -11.92 -10.32 0.55
CA GLY A 85 -13.13 -10.96 0.03
C GLY A 85 -14.27 -9.96 -0.24
N ARG A 86 -14.44 -8.96 0.63
CA ARG A 86 -15.49 -7.93 0.49
C ARG A 86 -15.30 -7.06 -0.76
N LEU A 87 -14.06 -6.78 -1.13
CA LEU A 87 -13.71 -5.82 -2.20
C LEU A 87 -13.42 -6.48 -3.55
N GLY A 88 -13.15 -7.79 -3.55
CA GLY A 88 -12.94 -8.57 -4.77
C GLY A 88 -14.22 -8.87 -5.56
N HIS A 89 -15.40 -8.66 -4.97
CA HIS A 89 -16.68 -8.86 -5.68
C HIS A 89 -16.98 -7.67 -6.59
N ARG A 90 -16.50 -7.72 -7.83
CA ARG A 90 -17.07 -6.90 -8.92
C ARG A 90 -18.33 -7.63 -9.42
N PRO A 91 -19.52 -7.01 -9.46
CA PRO A 91 -20.60 -7.54 -10.27
C PRO A 91 -20.09 -7.64 -11.71
N ALA A 92 -20.37 -8.76 -12.39
CA ALA A 92 -19.99 -8.96 -13.77
C ALA A 92 -20.42 -7.73 -14.59
N LEU A 93 -19.49 -7.13 -15.32
CA LEU A 93 -19.82 -6.13 -16.33
C LEU A 93 -20.86 -6.77 -17.25
N SER A 94 -22.06 -6.20 -17.29
CA SER A 94 -23.09 -6.56 -18.26
C SER A 94 -22.48 -6.46 -19.66
N THR A 95 -22.36 -7.59 -20.35
CA THR A 95 -21.88 -7.67 -21.72
C THR A 95 -22.94 -7.07 -22.66
N ALA A 96 -23.00 -5.74 -22.73
CA ALA A 96 -23.74 -5.07 -23.79
C ALA A 96 -23.07 -5.40 -25.13
N SER A 97 -23.79 -6.15 -25.96
CA SER A 97 -23.32 -6.77 -27.19
C SER A 97 -22.93 -5.72 -28.25
N ALA A 98 -21.66 -5.72 -28.67
CA ALA A 98 -21.25 -5.05 -29.90
C ALA A 98 -21.30 -6.05 -31.06
N ARG A 99 -22.39 -6.02 -31.84
CA ARG A 99 -22.44 -6.64 -33.18
C ARG A 99 -21.52 -5.85 -34.10
N ILE A 100 -20.43 -6.47 -34.55
CA ILE A 100 -19.62 -5.93 -35.66
C ILE A 100 -20.34 -6.30 -36.96
N ALA A 101 -20.92 -5.31 -37.61
CA ALA A 101 -21.30 -5.40 -39.02
C ALA A 101 -20.01 -5.43 -39.86
N ARG A 102 -19.80 -6.49 -40.63
CA ARG A 102 -18.81 -6.51 -41.72
C ARG A 102 -19.44 -5.85 -42.92
N ASP A 103 -19.04 -4.61 -43.19
CA ASP A 103 -19.22 -4.01 -44.52
C ASP A 103 -17.99 -4.29 -45.40
N ARG A 104 -18.33 -4.49 -46.67
CA ARG A 104 -17.51 -4.84 -47.84
C ARG A 104 -16.22 -4.04 -47.97
N LEU A 105 -15.15 -4.73 -48.38
CA LEU A 105 -14.52 -4.62 -49.71
C LEU A 105 -13.66 -5.87 -49.97
#